data_AF-A0A1V0UNP6-F1
#
_entry.id   AF-A0A1V0UNP6-F1
#
_cell.length_a   1.000
_cell.length_b   1.000
_cell.length_c   1.000
_cell.angle_alpha   90.00
_cell.angle_beta   90.00
_cell.angle_gamma   90.00
#
_symmetry.space_group_name_H-M   'P 1'
#
loop_
_entity.id
_entity.type
_entity.pdbx_description
1 polymer ?
#
loop_
_entity_poly.entity_id
_entity_poly.type
_entity_poly.pdbx_seq_one_letter_code
_entity_poly.pdbx_strand_id
1 'polypeptide(L)'
;MHLMVTMMTMMTMISKPDFKKAEWAAYKLLYDNGINELPVKVKELAKIYPNLKIKTYSWFGKDSGKSIDEVCSFAHSNEGCCYYKSDVGQYIILYNDTVKNKGRIRWTVAHELGHFILKHNEITDKTVLARSSLTQTEYETFEKEADCFARSLLAPQSVLLALERLALSDVKELCNLSKEASINTLKFLNEGVKLGRKFDPNDALVKLFSDFIFAKNNEHQCRNCKCVFIFSNPSYCPVCGSKKLKRKKGGTYMKYNGFTLDENGRALRCPKCDNEEISNGEYCKICGVNIVNRCANRYFDVCTGEEIINCSELAEGNARYCVHCGHKTTFFEKSLLDDWENTISDEDLPF
;
A
#
# COMPACT_ATOMS: atom_id res chain seq x y z
N MET A 1 -12.09 56.16 -41.08
CA MET A 1 -12.34 55.15 -40.02
C MET A 1 -11.72 53.84 -40.44
N HIS A 2 -10.47 53.62 -40.03
CA HIS A 2 -9.82 52.30 -40.07
C HIS A 2 -10.21 51.58 -38.77
N LEU A 3 -10.89 50.44 -38.85
CA LEU A 3 -10.98 49.50 -37.74
C LEU A 3 -10.04 48.34 -38.07
N MET A 4 -8.89 48.34 -37.37
CA MET A 4 -7.99 47.20 -37.31
C MET A 4 -8.70 46.09 -36.54
N VAL A 5 -8.97 44.98 -37.22
CA VAL A 5 -9.32 43.71 -36.58
C VAL A 5 -8.02 43.15 -36.02
N THR A 6 -7.85 43.27 -34.71
CA THR A 6 -6.72 42.68 -33.98
C THR A 6 -6.85 41.17 -34.08
N MET A 7 -6.04 40.54 -34.95
CA MET A 7 -5.75 39.12 -34.84
C MET A 7 -5.06 38.91 -33.49
N MET A 8 -5.78 38.37 -32.51
CA MET A 8 -5.14 37.75 -31.35
C MET A 8 -4.46 36.48 -31.86
N THR A 9 -3.20 36.63 -32.25
CA THR A 9 -2.25 35.54 -32.38
C THR A 9 -2.26 34.81 -31.04
N MET A 10 -2.89 33.62 -30.98
CA MET A 10 -2.60 32.67 -29.90
C MET A 10 -1.14 32.27 -30.08
N MET A 11 -0.23 33.05 -29.46
CA MET A 11 1.13 32.62 -29.24
C MET A 11 1.02 31.30 -28.48
N THR A 12 1.33 30.20 -29.16
CA THR A 12 1.60 28.90 -28.57
C THR A 12 2.67 29.10 -27.50
N MET A 13 2.23 29.33 -26.26
CA MET A 13 3.10 29.42 -25.10
C MET A 13 3.73 28.05 -24.94
N ILE A 14 5.02 27.96 -25.21
CA ILE A 14 5.82 26.77 -24.91
C ILE A 14 5.80 26.61 -23.37
N SER A 15 4.87 25.81 -22.85
CA SER A 15 4.78 25.58 -21.41
C SER A 15 5.76 24.48 -21.03
N LYS A 16 6.75 24.82 -20.19
CA LYS A 16 7.55 23.82 -19.49
C LYS A 16 6.62 22.92 -18.66
N PRO A 17 6.95 21.62 -18.46
CA PRO A 17 6.16 20.73 -17.62
C PRO A 17 5.94 21.29 -16.21
N ASP A 18 4.68 21.32 -15.77
CA ASP A 18 4.32 21.66 -14.40
C ASP A 18 4.33 20.40 -13.52
N PHE A 19 5.54 19.99 -13.14
CA PHE A 19 5.74 18.84 -12.26
C PHE A 19 5.09 19.00 -10.90
N LYS A 20 4.92 20.24 -10.40
CA LYS A 20 4.29 20.50 -9.10
C LYS A 20 2.79 20.24 -9.18
N LYS A 21 2.12 20.70 -10.25
CA LYS A 21 0.72 20.39 -10.52
C LYS A 21 0.50 18.88 -10.61
N ALA A 22 1.36 18.16 -11.34
CA ALA A 22 1.27 16.71 -11.49
C ALA A 22 1.47 15.95 -10.16
N GLU A 23 2.49 16.32 -9.37
CA GLU A 23 2.74 15.75 -8.05
C GLU A 23 1.57 16.01 -7.09
N TRP A 24 1.08 17.26 -7.04
CA TRP A 24 -0.04 17.64 -6.18
C TRP A 24 -1.34 16.94 -6.56
N ALA A 25 -1.64 16.80 -7.85
CA ALA A 25 -2.82 16.07 -8.32
C ALA A 25 -2.80 14.60 -7.87
N ALA A 26 -1.64 13.94 -7.91
CA ALA A 26 -1.50 12.58 -7.43
C ALA A 26 -1.69 12.50 -5.90
N TYR A 27 -1.08 13.40 -5.14
CA TYR A 27 -1.20 13.43 -3.68
C TYR A 27 -2.62 13.76 -3.20
N LYS A 28 -3.28 14.70 -3.88
CA LYS A 28 -4.69 15.02 -3.63
C LYS A 28 -5.59 13.83 -3.91
N LEU A 29 -5.35 13.08 -4.99
CA LEU A 29 -6.11 11.87 -5.30
C LEU A 29 -5.98 10.81 -4.19
N LEU A 30 -4.78 10.63 -3.61
CA LEU A 30 -4.57 9.74 -2.48
C LEU A 30 -5.30 10.23 -1.23
N TYR A 31 -5.14 11.50 -0.91
CA TYR A 31 -5.68 12.13 0.31
C TYR A 31 -7.21 12.16 0.32
N ASP A 32 -7.83 12.67 -0.74
CA ASP A 32 -9.28 12.83 -0.85
C ASP A 32 -10.03 11.48 -0.80
N ASN A 33 -9.33 10.38 -1.11
CA ASN A 33 -9.89 9.03 -1.14
C ASN A 33 -9.38 8.14 0.00
N GLY A 34 -8.71 8.71 1.00
CA GLY A 34 -8.26 7.98 2.19
C GLY A 34 -7.30 6.82 1.88
N ILE A 35 -6.54 6.91 0.79
CA ILE A 35 -5.59 5.84 0.42
C ILE A 35 -4.39 5.93 1.35
N ASN A 36 -4.25 4.92 2.20
CA ASN A 36 -3.27 4.86 3.29
C ASN A 36 -2.34 3.64 3.24
N GLU A 37 -2.41 2.83 2.16
CA GLU A 37 -1.59 1.63 1.99
C GLU A 37 -0.95 1.54 0.59
N LEU A 38 0.23 0.91 0.51
CA LEU A 38 0.84 0.50 -0.76
C LEU A 38 0.76 -1.04 -0.91
N PRO A 39 0.59 -1.56 -2.14
CA PRO A 39 0.49 -0.81 -3.41
C PRO A 39 -0.91 -0.22 -3.66
N VAL A 40 -0.97 1.02 -4.16
CA VAL A 40 -2.23 1.73 -4.47
C VAL A 40 -3.11 0.96 -5.47
N LYS A 41 -4.39 0.73 -5.17
CA LYS A 41 -5.29 0.02 -6.09
C LYS A 41 -5.83 0.94 -7.20
N VAL A 42 -4.99 1.27 -8.18
CA VAL A 42 -5.28 2.24 -9.27
C VAL A 42 -6.61 1.98 -9.99
N LYS A 43 -6.95 0.71 -10.25
CA LYS A 43 -8.22 0.36 -10.89
C LYS A 43 -9.44 0.70 -10.02
N GLU A 44 -9.31 0.61 -8.71
CA GLU A 44 -10.37 1.01 -7.76
C GLU A 44 -10.50 2.52 -7.72
N LEU A 45 -9.39 3.26 -7.76
CA LEU A 45 -9.42 4.73 -7.83
C LEU A 45 -10.16 5.24 -9.07
N ALA A 46 -9.96 4.61 -10.22
CA ALA A 46 -10.67 5.02 -11.44
C ALA A 46 -12.20 4.84 -11.34
N LYS A 47 -12.71 3.95 -10.49
CA LYS A 47 -14.16 3.73 -10.32
C LYS A 47 -14.87 4.90 -9.64
N ILE A 48 -14.12 5.78 -8.96
CA ILE A 48 -14.66 7.00 -8.33
C ILE A 48 -15.25 7.94 -9.40
N TYR A 49 -14.73 7.88 -10.62
CA TYR A 49 -15.14 8.75 -11.72
C TYR A 49 -16.19 8.04 -12.59
N PRO A 50 -17.47 8.45 -12.56
CA PRO A 50 -18.53 7.75 -13.29
C PRO A 50 -18.31 7.75 -14.81
N ASN A 51 -17.70 8.83 -15.32
CA ASN A 51 -17.37 9.04 -16.72
C ASN A 51 -16.03 8.40 -17.13
N LEU A 52 -15.36 7.63 -16.27
CA LEU A 52 -14.12 6.94 -16.58
C LEU A 52 -14.31 5.41 -16.52
N LYS A 53 -13.77 4.70 -17.50
CA LYS A 53 -13.65 3.24 -17.51
C LYS A 53 -12.21 2.83 -17.79
N ILE A 54 -11.79 1.69 -17.22
CA ILE A 54 -10.54 1.03 -17.59
C ILE A 54 -10.89 -0.25 -18.33
N LYS A 55 -10.34 -0.43 -19.53
CA LYS A 55 -10.55 -1.60 -20.39
C LYS A 55 -9.22 -2.06 -20.97
N THR A 56 -9.18 -3.31 -21.43
CA THR A 56 -7.98 -3.87 -22.06
C THR A 56 -8.03 -3.71 -23.57
N TYR A 57 -6.87 -3.75 -24.23
CA TYR A 57 -6.79 -3.82 -25.68
C TYR A 57 -7.49 -5.06 -26.21
N SER A 58 -7.36 -6.22 -25.54
CA SER A 58 -8.09 -7.42 -25.94
C SER A 58 -9.61 -7.26 -25.85
N TRP A 59 -10.12 -6.53 -24.85
CA TRP A 59 -11.55 -6.22 -24.75
C TRP A 59 -11.99 -5.30 -25.89
N PHE A 60 -11.25 -4.22 -26.14
CA PHE A 60 -11.58 -3.24 -27.18
C PHE A 60 -11.46 -3.83 -28.59
N GLY A 61 -10.48 -4.72 -28.81
CA GLY A 61 -10.34 -5.47 -30.05
C GLY A 61 -11.56 -6.35 -30.32
N LYS A 62 -12.03 -7.10 -29.32
CA LYS A 62 -13.26 -7.91 -29.43
C LYS A 62 -14.50 -7.06 -29.69
N ASP A 63 -14.65 -5.96 -28.95
CA ASP A 63 -15.81 -5.05 -29.07
C ASP A 63 -15.86 -4.36 -30.44
N SER A 64 -14.70 -4.03 -31.00
CA SER A 64 -14.59 -3.25 -32.25
C SER A 64 -14.16 -4.06 -33.48
N GLY A 65 -14.09 -5.39 -33.38
CA GLY A 65 -13.70 -6.30 -34.46
C GLY A 65 -12.25 -6.15 -34.93
N LYS A 66 -11.34 -5.71 -34.05
CA LYS A 66 -9.93 -5.42 -34.36
C LYS A 66 -8.99 -6.43 -33.71
N SER A 67 -7.93 -6.78 -34.43
CA SER A 67 -6.74 -7.44 -33.89
C SER A 67 -5.99 -6.52 -32.91
N ILE A 68 -5.09 -7.08 -32.09
CA ILE A 68 -4.27 -6.29 -31.16
C ILE A 68 -3.42 -5.26 -31.91
N ASP A 69 -2.85 -5.59 -33.07
CA ASP A 69 -2.03 -4.68 -33.87
C ASP A 69 -2.83 -3.49 -34.41
N GLU A 70 -4.10 -3.73 -34.79
CA GLU A 70 -5.01 -2.66 -35.19
C GLU A 70 -5.41 -1.77 -34.01
N VAL A 71 -5.57 -2.35 -32.80
CA VAL A 71 -5.81 -1.57 -31.58
C VAL A 71 -4.57 -0.72 -31.21
N CYS A 72 -3.36 -1.27 -31.30
CA CYS A 72 -2.12 -0.52 -31.11
C CYS A 72 -2.01 0.64 -32.10
N SER A 73 -2.38 0.39 -33.37
CA SER A 73 -2.40 1.41 -34.43
C SER A 73 -3.41 2.51 -34.14
N PHE A 74 -4.62 2.14 -33.69
CA PHE A 74 -5.66 3.09 -33.26
C PHE A 74 -5.22 3.93 -32.05
N ALA A 75 -4.62 3.28 -31.06
CA ALA A 75 -4.16 3.94 -29.84
C ALA A 75 -2.89 4.78 -30.05
N HIS A 76 -2.22 4.63 -31.21
CA HIS A 76 -0.87 5.15 -31.46
C HIS A 76 0.15 4.75 -30.37
N SER A 77 -0.08 3.59 -29.73
CA SER A 77 0.68 3.13 -28.57
C SER A 77 0.55 1.63 -28.41
N ASN A 78 1.69 0.97 -28.18
CA ASN A 78 1.75 -0.46 -27.88
C ASN A 78 1.46 -0.78 -26.40
N GLU A 79 1.25 0.23 -25.55
CA GLU A 79 1.12 0.05 -24.11
C GLU A 79 -0.26 0.45 -23.59
N GLY A 80 -0.73 1.64 -23.93
CA GLY A 80 -1.99 2.17 -23.46
C GLY A 80 -2.30 3.55 -24.02
N CYS A 81 -3.53 4.00 -23.83
CA CYS A 81 -3.98 5.34 -24.15
C CYS A 81 -5.20 5.74 -23.33
N CYS A 82 -5.41 7.05 -23.17
CA CYS A 82 -6.63 7.65 -22.64
C CYS A 82 -7.53 8.13 -23.80
N TYR A 83 -8.54 7.34 -24.13
CA TYR A 83 -9.50 7.61 -25.20
C TYR A 83 -10.75 8.31 -24.66
N TYR A 84 -11.14 9.42 -25.27
CA TYR A 84 -12.40 10.11 -25.00
C TYR A 84 -13.43 9.81 -26.09
N LYS A 85 -14.51 9.14 -25.70
CA LYS A 85 -15.67 8.80 -26.52
C LYS A 85 -16.69 9.94 -26.44
N SER A 86 -16.59 10.89 -27.37
CA SER A 86 -17.31 12.17 -27.34
C SER A 86 -18.83 12.04 -27.49
N ASP A 87 -19.31 11.02 -28.21
CA ASP A 87 -20.73 10.71 -28.42
C ASP A 87 -21.49 10.43 -27.11
N VAL A 88 -20.80 9.89 -26.10
CA VAL A 88 -21.39 9.52 -24.80
C VAL A 88 -20.71 10.21 -23.62
N GLY A 89 -19.80 11.15 -23.87
CA GLY A 89 -19.08 11.90 -22.84
C GLY A 89 -18.28 11.02 -21.88
N GLN A 90 -17.67 9.94 -22.38
CA GLN A 90 -17.00 8.93 -21.56
C GLN A 90 -15.52 8.78 -21.89
N TYR A 91 -14.67 8.79 -20.86
CA TYR A 91 -13.27 8.44 -20.95
C TYR A 91 -13.06 6.93 -20.75
N ILE A 92 -12.16 6.36 -21.55
CA ILE A 92 -11.75 4.97 -21.50
C ILE A 92 -10.22 4.94 -21.49
N ILE A 93 -9.64 4.52 -20.37
CA ILE A 93 -8.24 4.12 -20.32
C ILE A 93 -8.15 2.72 -20.91
N LEU A 94 -7.47 2.60 -22.04
CA LEU A 94 -7.14 1.35 -22.69
C LEU A 94 -5.70 0.98 -22.34
N TYR A 95 -5.46 -0.28 -22.00
CA TYR A 95 -4.08 -0.77 -21.81
C TYR A 95 -3.90 -2.14 -22.46
N ASN A 96 -2.69 -2.39 -22.94
CA ASN A 96 -2.30 -3.64 -23.58
C ASN A 96 -2.06 -4.72 -22.54
N ASP A 97 -3.04 -5.61 -22.40
CA ASP A 97 -3.01 -6.73 -21.46
C ASP A 97 -2.11 -7.88 -21.90
N THR A 98 -1.57 -7.85 -23.12
CA THR A 98 -0.59 -8.84 -23.62
C THR A 98 0.83 -8.58 -23.10
N VAL A 99 1.08 -7.41 -22.51
CA VAL A 99 2.38 -7.08 -21.89
C VAL A 99 2.65 -8.00 -20.69
N LYS A 100 3.69 -8.83 -20.80
CA LYS A 100 4.03 -9.84 -19.76
C LYS A 100 4.33 -9.22 -18.38
N ASN A 101 4.88 -8.01 -18.34
CA ASN A 101 5.28 -7.37 -17.09
C ASN A 101 4.08 -6.63 -16.44
N LYS A 102 3.50 -7.23 -15.40
CA LYS A 102 2.37 -6.65 -14.65
C LYS A 102 2.68 -5.28 -14.03
N GLY A 103 3.93 -5.06 -13.59
CA GLY A 103 4.37 -3.76 -13.06
C GLY A 103 4.41 -2.68 -14.14
N ARG A 104 4.70 -3.05 -15.39
CA ARG A 104 4.64 -2.15 -16.55
C ARG A 104 3.19 -1.79 -16.90
N ILE A 105 2.30 -2.77 -17.00
CA ILE A 105 0.84 -2.54 -17.16
C ILE A 105 0.33 -1.56 -16.09
N ARG A 106 0.73 -1.77 -14.83
CA ARG A 106 0.33 -0.93 -13.72
C ARG A 106 0.81 0.52 -13.87
N TRP A 107 2.07 0.72 -14.31
CA TRP A 107 2.59 2.04 -14.61
C TRP A 107 1.78 2.71 -15.71
N THR A 108 1.56 2.00 -16.83
CA THR A 108 0.77 2.50 -17.97
C THR A 108 -0.62 2.96 -17.53
N VAL A 109 -1.36 2.14 -16.78
CA VAL A 109 -2.70 2.54 -16.31
C VAL A 109 -2.66 3.77 -15.40
N ALA A 110 -1.64 3.92 -14.55
CA ALA A 110 -1.47 5.11 -13.71
C ALA A 110 -1.07 6.36 -14.52
N HIS A 111 -0.26 6.17 -15.57
CA HIS A 111 0.12 7.22 -16.51
C HIS A 111 -1.10 7.73 -17.29
N GLU A 112 -1.92 6.84 -17.85
CA GLU A 112 -3.17 7.24 -18.52
C GLU A 112 -4.19 7.89 -17.56
N LEU A 113 -4.24 7.43 -16.30
CA LEU A 113 -5.02 8.11 -15.27
C LEU A 113 -4.49 9.53 -15.01
N GLY A 114 -3.18 9.73 -15.10
CA GLY A 114 -2.56 11.06 -15.04
C GLY A 114 -3.06 11.98 -16.15
N HIS A 115 -3.10 11.50 -17.39
CA HIS A 115 -3.67 12.26 -18.51
C HIS A 115 -5.14 12.66 -18.26
N PHE A 116 -5.95 11.74 -17.74
CA PHE A 116 -7.34 12.01 -17.39
C PHE A 116 -7.46 13.06 -16.27
N ILE A 117 -6.77 12.86 -15.13
CA ILE A 117 -6.87 13.74 -13.96
C ILE A 117 -6.33 15.15 -14.27
N LEU A 118 -5.24 15.24 -15.05
CA LEU A 118 -4.65 16.51 -15.45
C LEU A 118 -5.38 17.17 -16.62
N LYS A 119 -6.43 16.53 -17.14
CA LYS A 119 -7.30 17.01 -18.22
C LYS A 119 -6.53 17.30 -19.51
N HIS A 120 -5.48 16.53 -19.80
CA HIS A 120 -4.66 16.73 -21.01
C HIS A 120 -5.48 16.61 -22.31
N ASN A 121 -6.51 15.75 -22.35
CA ASN A 121 -7.43 15.65 -23.50
C ASN A 121 -8.29 16.92 -23.70
N GLU A 122 -8.73 17.57 -22.61
CA GLU A 122 -9.56 18.80 -22.67
C GLU A 122 -8.72 20.01 -23.10
N ILE A 123 -7.44 20.05 -22.73
CA ILE A 123 -6.51 21.14 -23.10
C ILE A 123 -6.19 21.10 -24.60
N THR A 124 -6.37 19.95 -25.26
CA THR A 124 -5.98 19.71 -26.65
C THR A 124 -7.16 19.56 -27.61
N ASP A 125 -8.41 19.65 -27.12
CA ASP A 125 -9.67 19.45 -27.86
C ASP A 125 -9.74 18.12 -28.66
N LYS A 126 -9.07 17.05 -28.21
CA LYS A 126 -8.90 15.81 -28.99
C LYS A 126 -9.33 14.53 -28.28
N THR A 127 -9.85 13.59 -29.08
CA THR A 127 -10.44 12.31 -28.64
C THR A 127 -9.41 11.27 -28.22
N VAL A 128 -8.20 11.30 -28.78
CA VAL A 128 -7.06 10.45 -28.36
C VAL A 128 -5.83 11.36 -28.29
N LEU A 129 -5.09 11.31 -27.18
CA LEU A 129 -3.78 11.94 -27.10
C LEU A 129 -2.79 11.16 -27.96
N ALA A 130 -2.65 11.56 -29.23
CA ALA A 130 -1.72 10.96 -30.17
C ALA A 130 -0.74 12.00 -30.72
N ARG A 131 0.50 11.55 -30.94
CA ARG A 131 1.65 12.36 -31.42
C ARG A 131 1.40 13.13 -32.71
N SER A 132 0.45 12.71 -33.55
CA SER A 132 0.23 13.25 -34.89
C SER A 132 -0.41 14.64 -34.94
N SER A 133 -0.85 15.18 -33.80
CA SER A 133 -1.75 16.34 -33.77
C SER A 133 -1.36 17.47 -32.82
N LEU A 134 -0.24 17.33 -32.10
CA LEU A 134 0.32 18.33 -31.18
C LEU A 134 1.66 18.81 -31.70
N THR A 135 2.12 19.97 -31.24
CA THR A 135 3.56 20.25 -31.36
C THR A 135 4.32 19.19 -30.56
N GLN A 136 5.47 18.75 -31.07
CA GLN A 136 6.32 17.76 -30.38
C GLN A 136 6.60 18.19 -28.93
N THR A 137 6.71 19.51 -28.67
CA THR A 137 6.97 20.07 -27.35
C THR A 137 5.78 19.99 -26.39
N GLU A 138 4.55 20.27 -26.84
CA GLU A 138 3.34 20.13 -26.00
C GLU A 138 3.11 18.67 -25.62
N TYR A 139 3.25 17.76 -26.58
CA TYR A 139 3.16 16.33 -26.34
C TYR A 139 4.17 15.88 -25.29
N GLU A 140 5.45 16.26 -25.46
CA GLU A 140 6.50 15.96 -24.48
C GLU A 140 6.23 16.54 -23.09
N THR A 141 5.56 17.69 -23.01
CA THR A 141 5.17 18.29 -21.74
C THR A 141 4.12 17.43 -21.02
N PHE A 142 3.04 17.05 -21.69
CA PHE A 142 1.98 16.24 -21.08
C PHE A 142 2.44 14.84 -20.68
N GLU A 143 3.30 14.21 -21.49
CA GLU A 143 3.90 12.91 -21.17
C GLU A 143 4.76 12.99 -19.89
N LYS A 144 5.58 14.04 -19.76
CA LYS A 144 6.40 14.28 -18.56
C LYS A 144 5.56 14.54 -17.31
N GLU A 145 4.45 15.27 -17.46
CA GLU A 145 3.50 15.50 -16.37
C GLU A 145 2.78 14.20 -15.97
N ALA A 146 2.33 13.38 -16.93
CA ALA A 146 1.69 12.10 -16.68
C ALA A 146 2.65 11.10 -16.00
N ASP A 147 3.92 11.05 -16.41
CA ASP A 147 4.95 10.25 -15.72
C ASP A 147 5.20 10.74 -14.30
N CYS A 148 5.24 12.06 -14.08
CA CYS A 148 5.37 12.64 -12.74
C CYS A 148 4.18 12.25 -11.86
N PHE A 149 2.96 12.33 -12.39
CA PHE A 149 1.74 11.91 -11.72
C PHE A 149 1.81 10.41 -11.37
N ALA A 150 2.10 9.54 -12.34
CA ALA A 150 2.15 8.09 -12.15
C ALA A 150 3.17 7.70 -11.07
N ARG A 151 4.37 8.28 -11.12
CA ARG A 151 5.40 8.06 -10.08
C ARG A 151 4.91 8.49 -8.71
N SER A 152 4.33 9.68 -8.61
CA SER A 152 3.91 10.27 -7.33
C SER A 152 2.69 9.55 -6.74
N LEU A 153 1.81 9.00 -7.58
CA LEU A 153 0.67 8.18 -7.17
C LEU A 153 1.11 6.79 -6.69
N LEU A 154 1.97 6.11 -7.47
CA LEU A 154 2.36 4.73 -7.22
C LEU A 154 3.43 4.59 -6.13
N ALA A 155 4.28 5.61 -5.98
CA ALA A 155 5.42 5.64 -5.07
C ALA A 155 5.59 7.04 -4.45
N PRO A 156 4.67 7.46 -3.55
CA PRO A 156 4.70 8.79 -2.94
C PRO A 156 6.00 9.03 -2.18
N GLN A 157 6.69 10.14 -2.48
CA GLN A 157 8.05 10.33 -1.97
C GLN A 157 8.11 10.51 -0.46
N SER A 158 7.18 11.26 0.13
CA SER A 158 7.15 11.50 1.57
C SER A 158 6.96 10.19 2.34
N VAL A 159 6.07 9.31 1.86
CA VAL A 159 5.86 7.94 2.39
C VAL A 159 7.12 7.09 2.23
N LEU A 160 7.75 7.11 1.06
CA LEU A 160 9.00 6.37 0.82
C LEU A 160 10.15 6.83 1.73
N LEU A 161 10.29 8.14 1.97
CA LEU A 161 11.29 8.66 2.91
C LEU A 161 11.01 8.20 4.35
N ALA A 162 9.74 8.10 4.74
CA ALA A 162 9.33 7.68 6.08
C ALA A 162 9.54 6.17 6.35
N LEU A 163 9.54 5.34 5.31
CA LEU A 163 9.78 3.89 5.45
C LEU A 163 11.25 3.54 5.75
N GLU A 164 12.16 4.49 5.59
CA GLU A 164 13.61 4.34 5.77
C GLU A 164 14.25 3.21 4.93
N ARG A 165 15.55 3.32 4.61
CA ARG A 165 16.36 2.21 4.05
C ARG A 165 15.77 1.51 2.81
N LEU A 166 15.33 2.27 1.82
CA LEU A 166 14.81 1.72 0.58
C LEU A 166 15.91 1.17 -0.34
N ALA A 167 15.96 -0.15 -0.49
CA ALA A 167 16.65 -0.80 -1.60
C ALA A 167 15.72 -0.92 -2.82
N LEU A 168 16.29 -1.28 -3.97
CA LEU A 168 15.53 -1.53 -5.19
C LEU A 168 14.45 -2.62 -5.02
N SER A 169 14.77 -3.66 -4.25
CA SER A 169 13.80 -4.71 -3.89
C SER A 169 12.61 -4.13 -3.12
N ASP A 170 12.86 -3.23 -2.19
CA ASP A 170 11.83 -2.69 -1.31
C ASP A 170 10.85 -1.83 -2.11
N VAL A 171 11.34 -0.91 -2.95
CA VAL A 171 10.47 -0.10 -3.83
C VAL A 171 9.69 -0.97 -4.82
N LYS A 172 10.33 -2.01 -5.37
CA LYS A 172 9.66 -2.93 -6.29
C LYS A 172 8.51 -3.68 -5.61
N GLU A 173 8.74 -4.21 -4.42
CA GLU A 173 7.77 -5.01 -3.67
C GLU A 173 6.66 -4.13 -3.06
N LEU A 174 7.02 -3.05 -2.36
CA LEU A 174 6.08 -2.15 -1.69
C LEU A 174 5.15 -1.46 -2.68
N CYS A 175 5.69 -0.93 -3.77
CA CYS A 175 4.90 -0.18 -4.76
C CYS A 175 4.36 -1.05 -5.90
N ASN A 176 4.73 -2.33 -5.95
CA ASN A 176 4.41 -3.29 -7.01
C ASN A 176 4.77 -2.77 -8.41
N LEU A 177 6.02 -2.32 -8.56
CA LEU A 177 6.53 -1.70 -9.78
C LEU A 177 7.35 -2.67 -10.64
N SER A 178 7.55 -2.32 -11.91
CA SER A 178 8.56 -2.99 -12.74
C SER A 178 9.97 -2.65 -12.24
N LYS A 179 10.97 -3.48 -12.55
CA LYS A 179 12.37 -3.20 -12.17
C LYS A 179 12.81 -1.82 -12.66
N GLU A 180 12.44 -1.47 -13.89
CA GLU A 180 12.78 -0.19 -14.51
C GLU A 180 12.09 0.98 -13.80
N ALA A 181 10.79 0.90 -13.55
CA ALA A 181 10.05 1.93 -12.82
C ALA A 181 10.59 2.13 -11.39
N SER A 182 10.99 1.05 -10.71
CA SER A 182 11.63 1.13 -9.39
C SER A 182 13.01 1.79 -9.45
N ILE A 183 13.82 1.52 -10.48
CA ILE A 183 15.11 2.19 -10.67
C ILE A 183 14.90 3.69 -10.87
N ASN A 184 13.99 4.10 -11.74
CA ASN A 184 13.72 5.50 -12.02
C ASN A 184 13.14 6.22 -10.79
N THR A 185 12.25 5.56 -10.04
CA THR A 185 11.71 6.07 -8.78
C THR A 185 12.80 6.29 -7.74
N LEU A 186 13.71 5.33 -7.55
CA LEU A 186 14.83 5.48 -6.61
C LEU A 186 15.82 6.55 -7.04
N LYS A 187 16.15 6.64 -8.33
CA LYS A 187 16.98 7.73 -8.85
C LYS A 187 16.36 9.09 -8.53
N PHE A 188 15.08 9.26 -8.85
CA PHE A 188 14.36 10.51 -8.58
C PHE A 188 14.28 10.84 -7.08
N LEU A 189 14.07 9.83 -6.22
CA LEU A 189 14.09 9.99 -4.75
C LEU A 189 15.46 10.45 -4.26
N ASN A 190 16.53 9.77 -4.69
CA ASN A 190 17.90 10.07 -4.26
C ASN A 190 18.36 11.44 -4.74
N GLU A 191 18.03 11.84 -5.98
CA GLU A 191 18.31 13.19 -6.47
C GLU A 191 17.53 14.25 -5.68
N GLY A 192 16.27 14.00 -5.34
CA GLY A 192 15.49 14.87 -4.45
C GLY A 192 16.17 15.08 -3.10
N VAL A 193 16.68 14.00 -2.48
CA VAL A 193 17.41 14.06 -1.21
C VAL A 193 18.71 14.86 -1.35
N LYS A 194 19.49 14.64 -2.41
CA LYS A 194 20.70 15.42 -2.71
C LYS A 194 20.42 16.91 -2.86
N LEU A 195 19.27 17.26 -3.44
CA LEU A 195 18.79 18.63 -3.61
C LEU A 195 18.14 19.21 -2.34
N GLY A 196 18.15 18.46 -1.22
CA GLY A 196 17.70 18.94 0.08
C GLY A 196 16.25 18.61 0.44
N ARG A 197 15.53 17.79 -0.34
CA ARG A 197 14.23 17.22 0.07
C ARG A 197 14.47 16.31 1.28
N LYS A 198 13.80 16.60 2.39
CA LYS A 198 13.92 15.84 3.65
C LYS A 198 12.59 15.21 4.00
N PHE A 199 12.64 14.19 4.84
CA PHE A 199 11.45 13.68 5.51
C PHE A 199 10.83 14.79 6.36
N ASP A 200 9.52 14.96 6.23
CA ASP A 200 8.71 15.85 7.05
C ASP A 200 7.64 15.03 7.79
N PRO A 201 7.74 14.86 9.13
CA PRO A 201 6.74 14.13 9.91
C PRO A 201 5.36 14.82 9.93
N ASN A 202 5.29 16.10 9.55
CA ASN A 202 4.04 16.84 9.49
C ASN A 202 3.32 16.75 8.14
N ASP A 203 3.95 16.17 7.12
CA ASP A 203 3.38 15.96 5.80
C ASP A 203 2.05 15.21 5.88
N ALA A 204 1.04 15.71 5.17
CA ALA A 204 -0.32 15.18 5.25
C ALA A 204 -0.41 13.73 4.75
N LEU A 205 0.39 13.34 3.75
CA LEU A 205 0.46 11.95 3.29
C LEU A 205 1.20 11.07 4.29
N VAL A 206 2.26 11.56 4.95
CA VAL A 206 2.93 10.79 6.02
C VAL A 206 1.94 10.48 7.14
N LYS A 207 1.11 11.45 7.54
CA LYS A 207 0.04 11.24 8.52
C LYS A 207 -1.02 10.26 8.02
N LEU A 208 -1.45 10.38 6.77
CA LEU A 208 -2.41 9.46 6.17
C LEU A 208 -1.90 8.01 6.14
N PHE A 209 -0.60 7.82 5.89
CA PHE A 209 0.05 6.51 5.81
C PHE A 209 0.67 6.06 7.16
N SER A 210 0.36 6.71 8.29
CA SER A 210 1.06 6.47 9.57
C SER A 210 1.05 5.00 10.00
N ASP A 211 -0.11 4.36 9.91
CA ASP A 211 -0.29 2.96 10.35
C ASP A 211 0.44 2.00 9.42
N PHE A 212 0.40 2.27 8.11
CA PHE A 212 1.14 1.52 7.11
C PHE A 212 2.66 1.65 7.30
N ILE A 213 3.16 2.88 7.51
CA ILE A 213 4.57 3.16 7.78
C ILE A 213 5.00 2.47 9.06
N PHE A 214 4.22 2.60 10.14
CA PHE A 214 4.49 1.93 11.40
C PHE A 214 4.55 0.41 11.23
N ALA A 215 3.54 -0.18 10.59
CA ALA A 215 3.48 -1.60 10.35
C ALA A 215 4.71 -2.11 9.58
N LYS A 216 5.12 -1.43 8.50
CA LYS A 216 6.26 -1.83 7.69
C LYS A 216 7.60 -1.64 8.38
N ASN A 217 7.77 -0.53 9.09
CA ASN A 217 8.97 -0.26 9.86
C ASN A 217 9.10 -1.20 11.06
N ASN A 218 8.02 -1.82 11.50
CA ASN A 218 7.97 -2.68 12.69
C ASN A 218 7.57 -4.13 12.40
N GLU A 219 7.65 -4.57 11.13
CA GLU A 219 7.33 -5.95 10.74
C GLU A 219 8.54 -6.87 11.01
N HIS A 220 8.36 -7.85 11.89
CA HIS A 220 9.37 -8.82 12.28
C HIS A 220 9.01 -10.22 11.82
N GLN A 221 10.04 -11.03 11.55
CA GLN A 221 9.92 -12.46 11.31
C GLN A 221 10.83 -13.23 12.27
N CYS A 222 10.28 -14.25 12.92
CA CYS A 222 11.07 -15.17 13.72
C CYS A 222 11.83 -16.16 12.83
N ARG A 223 13.13 -16.37 13.07
CA ARG A 223 13.92 -17.35 12.32
C ARG A 223 13.62 -18.80 12.72
N ASN A 224 13.07 -19.01 13.93
CA ASN A 224 12.71 -20.32 14.46
C ASN A 224 11.36 -20.78 13.89
N CYS A 225 10.25 -20.22 14.39
CA CYS A 225 8.90 -20.63 14.02
C CYS A 225 8.32 -19.93 12.78
N LYS A 226 9.09 -19.05 12.11
CA LYS A 226 8.66 -18.29 10.91
C LYS A 226 7.42 -17.40 11.08
N CYS A 227 6.93 -17.19 12.31
CA CYS A 227 5.84 -16.26 12.56
C CYS A 227 6.24 -14.84 12.12
N VAL A 228 5.24 -14.09 11.69
CA VAL A 228 5.35 -12.66 11.41
C VAL A 228 4.44 -11.89 12.36
N PHE A 229 4.95 -10.81 12.92
CA PHE A 229 4.23 -9.95 13.85
C PHE A 229 4.74 -8.51 13.75
N ILE A 230 3.94 -7.55 14.22
CA ILE A 230 4.26 -6.12 14.17
C ILE A 230 4.48 -5.65 15.60
N PHE A 231 5.68 -5.16 15.91
CA PHE A 231 5.98 -4.65 17.24
C PHE A 231 7.17 -3.69 17.22
N SER A 232 7.15 -2.64 18.06
CA SER A 232 8.29 -1.74 18.17
C SER A 232 9.40 -2.37 19.03
N ASN A 233 10.55 -2.65 18.40
CA ASN A 233 11.75 -3.19 19.05
C ASN A 233 11.52 -4.44 19.96
N PRO A 234 10.91 -5.52 19.44
CA PRO A 234 10.71 -6.74 20.20
C PRO A 234 12.04 -7.43 20.50
N SER A 235 12.15 -7.99 21.71
CA SER A 235 13.30 -8.79 22.14
C SER A 235 13.07 -10.30 21.96
N TYR A 236 11.80 -10.72 21.94
CA TYR A 236 11.40 -12.13 21.88
C TYR A 236 10.27 -12.33 20.87
N CYS A 237 10.23 -13.53 20.29
CA CYS A 237 9.14 -13.98 19.45
C CYS A 237 7.88 -14.24 20.28
N PRO A 238 6.71 -13.70 19.91
CA PRO A 238 5.48 -13.92 20.66
C PRO A 238 4.97 -15.36 20.59
N VAL A 239 5.41 -16.14 19.59
CA VAL A 239 4.92 -17.52 19.39
C VAL A 239 5.83 -18.56 20.04
N CYS A 240 7.15 -18.48 19.87
CA CYS A 240 8.08 -19.50 20.36
C CYS A 240 9.12 -18.99 21.38
N GLY A 241 9.04 -17.72 21.79
CA GLY A 241 9.98 -17.15 22.76
C GLY A 241 11.42 -16.97 22.26
N SER A 242 11.71 -17.25 20.98
CA SER A 242 13.06 -17.11 20.44
C SER A 242 13.51 -15.64 20.31
N LYS A 243 14.77 -15.35 20.64
CA LYS A 243 15.43 -14.05 20.37
C LYS A 243 15.89 -13.89 18.91
N LYS A 244 15.80 -14.95 18.09
CA LYS A 244 16.30 -14.95 16.71
C LYS A 244 15.31 -14.24 15.77
N LEU A 245 15.18 -12.93 15.92
CA LEU A 245 14.30 -12.08 15.13
C LEU A 245 15.06 -11.41 13.98
N LYS A 246 14.38 -11.20 12.86
CA LYS A 246 14.85 -10.36 11.76
C LYS A 246 13.71 -9.46 11.28
N ARG A 247 14.01 -8.36 10.61
CA ARG A 247 13.01 -7.64 9.81
C ARG A 247 12.46 -8.59 8.75
N LYS A 248 11.15 -8.55 8.51
CA LYS A 248 10.55 -9.33 7.43
C LYS A 248 11.06 -8.81 6.08
N LYS A 249 11.49 -9.72 5.21
CA LYS A 249 11.90 -9.44 3.83
C LYS A 249 11.50 -10.63 2.96
N GLY A 250 10.38 -10.53 2.26
CA GLY A 250 9.81 -11.63 1.46
C GLY A 250 9.74 -12.98 2.18
N GLY A 251 9.54 -14.05 1.42
CA GLY A 251 9.65 -15.43 1.89
C GLY A 251 8.40 -16.03 2.55
N THR A 252 8.49 -17.31 2.86
CA THR A 252 7.44 -18.07 3.55
C THR A 252 7.32 -17.62 5.01
N TYR A 253 6.09 -17.58 5.51
CA TYR A 253 5.77 -17.24 6.89
C TYR A 253 4.63 -18.12 7.38
N MET A 254 4.59 -18.32 8.70
CA MET A 254 3.55 -19.12 9.34
C MET A 254 2.57 -18.20 10.06
N LYS A 255 1.28 -18.50 9.93
CA LYS A 255 0.22 -17.92 10.76
C LYS A 255 -0.12 -18.94 11.84
N TYR A 256 -0.24 -18.47 13.07
CA TYR A 256 -0.54 -19.32 14.22
C TYR A 256 -1.93 -18.99 14.74
N ASN A 257 -2.67 -20.03 15.12
CA ASN A 257 -4.00 -19.89 15.71
C ASN A 257 -3.95 -19.09 17.02
N GLY A 258 -5.03 -18.34 17.25
CA GLY A 258 -5.27 -17.59 18.47
C GLY A 258 -6.66 -16.99 18.47
N PHE A 259 -6.95 -16.17 19.48
CA PHE A 259 -8.27 -15.61 19.71
C PHE A 259 -8.42 -14.23 19.08
N THR A 260 -9.58 -13.95 18.50
CA THR A 260 -9.94 -12.60 18.03
C THR A 260 -10.21 -11.70 19.24
N LEU A 261 -9.59 -10.53 19.26
CA LEU A 261 -9.69 -9.57 20.36
C LEU A 261 -10.49 -8.32 19.95
N ASP A 262 -11.08 -7.65 20.94
CA ASP A 262 -11.63 -6.30 20.81
C ASP A 262 -10.51 -5.22 20.83
N GLU A 263 -10.90 -3.96 20.70
CA GLU A 263 -10.00 -2.79 20.76
C GLU A 263 -9.26 -2.63 22.09
N ASN A 264 -9.74 -3.28 23.17
CA ASN A 264 -9.13 -3.26 24.50
C ASN A 264 -8.29 -4.52 24.78
N GLY A 265 -8.13 -5.42 23.79
CA GLY A 265 -7.38 -6.67 23.94
C GLY A 265 -8.13 -7.80 24.63
N ARG A 266 -9.47 -7.72 24.75
CA ARG A 266 -10.32 -8.79 25.30
C ARG A 266 -10.76 -9.74 24.20
N ALA A 267 -10.70 -11.04 24.45
CA ALA A 267 -11.22 -12.05 23.54
C ALA A 267 -12.74 -11.87 23.34
N LEU A 268 -13.18 -11.84 22.08
CA LEU A 268 -14.61 -11.69 21.71
C LEU A 268 -15.46 -12.88 22.19
N ARG A 269 -14.82 -14.02 22.43
CA ARG A 269 -15.42 -15.22 23.02
C ARG A 269 -14.47 -15.79 24.07
N CYS A 270 -15.03 -16.38 25.12
CA CYS A 270 -14.21 -16.98 26.18
C CYS A 270 -13.33 -18.11 25.63
N PRO A 271 -12.00 -18.05 25.78
CA PRO A 271 -11.08 -19.09 25.29
C PRO A 271 -11.30 -20.50 25.85
N LYS A 272 -12.04 -20.63 26.97
CA LYS A 272 -12.23 -21.89 27.68
C LYS A 272 -13.65 -22.46 27.55
N CYS A 273 -14.68 -21.62 27.66
CA CYS A 273 -16.08 -22.06 27.68
C CYS A 273 -16.92 -21.48 26.53
N ASP A 274 -16.29 -20.77 25.60
CA ASP A 274 -16.91 -20.15 24.41
C ASP A 274 -18.07 -19.17 24.69
N ASN A 275 -18.20 -18.70 25.94
CA ASN A 275 -19.18 -17.68 26.29
C ASN A 275 -18.97 -16.39 25.48
N GLU A 276 -20.00 -15.97 24.75
CA GLU A 276 -20.01 -14.78 23.89
C GLU A 276 -20.40 -13.50 24.66
N GLU A 277 -21.03 -13.63 25.83
CA GLU A 277 -21.41 -12.48 26.65
C GLU A 277 -20.21 -11.98 27.49
N ILE A 278 -19.35 -11.20 26.85
CA ILE A 278 -18.12 -10.67 27.45
C ILE A 278 -18.41 -9.43 28.30
N SER A 279 -18.06 -9.49 29.58
CA SER A 279 -18.12 -8.36 30.52
C SER A 279 -16.91 -7.44 30.39
N ASN A 280 -17.02 -6.20 30.86
CA ASN A 280 -15.93 -5.19 30.85
C ASN A 280 -14.67 -5.53 31.68
N GLY A 281 -14.62 -6.70 32.32
CA GLY A 281 -13.48 -7.16 33.12
C GLY A 281 -12.38 -7.87 32.31
N GLU A 282 -11.39 -8.43 33.02
CA GLU A 282 -10.31 -9.24 32.43
C GLU A 282 -10.57 -10.76 32.52
N TYR A 283 -11.67 -11.15 33.16
CA TYR A 283 -12.05 -12.54 33.41
C TYR A 283 -13.44 -12.84 32.84
N CYS A 284 -13.64 -14.08 32.40
CA CYS A 284 -14.94 -14.57 31.99
C CYS A 284 -15.89 -14.69 33.20
N LYS A 285 -17.08 -14.08 33.12
CA LYS A 285 -18.12 -14.17 34.16
C LYS A 285 -18.66 -15.59 34.40
N ILE A 286 -18.47 -16.50 33.45
CA ILE A 286 -18.98 -17.88 33.51
C ILE A 286 -17.95 -18.83 34.15
N CYS A 287 -16.71 -18.85 33.63
CA CYS A 287 -15.71 -19.83 34.05
C CYS A 287 -14.48 -19.24 34.75
N GLY A 288 -14.42 -17.92 34.93
CA GLY A 288 -13.33 -17.22 35.63
C GLY A 288 -11.97 -17.20 34.93
N VAL A 289 -11.88 -17.67 33.68
CA VAL A 289 -10.61 -17.67 32.92
C VAL A 289 -10.26 -16.26 32.45
N ASN A 290 -8.97 -15.98 32.22
CA ASN A 290 -8.55 -14.74 31.58
C ASN A 290 -9.13 -14.65 30.17
N ILE A 291 -9.77 -13.52 29.86
CA ILE A 291 -10.19 -13.14 28.52
C ILE A 291 -9.25 -12.08 27.92
N VAL A 292 -8.33 -11.52 28.72
CA VAL A 292 -7.24 -10.65 28.25
C VAL A 292 -5.93 -11.42 28.33
N ASN A 293 -5.17 -11.42 27.23
CA ASN A 293 -3.85 -12.03 27.19
C ASN A 293 -2.79 -11.03 27.67
N ARG A 294 -2.00 -11.40 28.69
CA ARG A 294 -0.94 -10.56 29.26
C ARG A 294 0.30 -11.38 29.58
N CYS A 295 1.43 -10.71 29.77
CA CYS A 295 2.60 -11.34 30.39
C CYS A 295 2.26 -11.89 31.78
N ALA A 296 2.65 -13.14 32.05
CA ALA A 296 2.47 -13.81 33.33
C ALA A 296 3.68 -13.67 34.28
N ASN A 297 4.63 -12.76 33.99
CA ASN A 297 5.83 -12.59 34.82
C ASN A 297 5.50 -11.82 36.12
N ARG A 298 4.92 -12.55 37.06
CA ARG A 298 4.54 -12.12 38.41
C ARG A 298 4.98 -13.20 39.39
N TYR A 299 5.41 -12.82 40.59
CA TYR A 299 5.74 -13.78 41.64
C TYR A 299 5.24 -13.27 42.99
N PHE A 300 4.96 -14.20 43.89
CA PHE A 300 4.48 -13.90 45.22
C PHE A 300 5.67 -13.85 46.18
N ASP A 301 5.87 -12.72 46.86
CA ASP A 301 6.86 -12.60 47.92
C ASP A 301 6.25 -13.15 49.21
N VAL A 302 6.75 -14.30 49.66
CA VAL A 302 6.25 -14.99 50.85
C VAL A 302 6.56 -14.21 52.14
N CYS A 303 7.58 -13.36 52.14
CA CYS A 303 8.00 -12.59 53.31
C CYS A 303 7.13 -11.35 53.51
N THR A 304 6.77 -10.66 52.43
CA THR A 304 5.92 -9.45 52.49
C THR A 304 4.43 -9.76 52.31
N GLY A 305 4.10 -10.92 51.73
CA GLY A 305 2.74 -11.27 51.35
C GLY A 305 2.23 -10.53 50.11
N GLU A 306 3.13 -9.88 49.36
CA GLU A 306 2.78 -9.05 48.21
C GLU A 306 3.03 -9.77 46.88
N GLU A 307 2.19 -9.49 45.88
CA GLU A 307 2.42 -9.90 44.50
C GLU A 307 3.33 -8.88 43.81
N ILE A 308 4.50 -9.35 43.36
CA ILE A 308 5.47 -8.52 42.63
C ILE A 308 5.27 -8.76 41.13
N ILE A 309 4.93 -7.70 40.42
CA ILE A 309 4.68 -7.71 38.97
C ILE A 309 5.94 -7.23 38.23
N ASN A 310 6.70 -8.16 37.65
CA ASN A 310 7.89 -7.82 36.87
C ASN A 310 7.55 -7.37 35.44
N CYS A 311 6.45 -7.89 34.88
CA CYS A 311 5.94 -7.46 33.57
C CYS A 311 4.46 -7.85 33.43
N SER A 312 3.64 -6.91 32.96
CA SER A 312 2.19 -7.09 32.77
C SER A 312 1.71 -6.63 31.39
N GLU A 313 2.63 -6.56 30.42
CA GLU A 313 2.36 -6.09 29.06
C GLU A 313 1.21 -6.86 28.41
N LEU A 314 0.36 -6.14 27.67
CA LEU A 314 -0.68 -6.75 26.84
C LEU A 314 -0.05 -7.60 25.73
N ALA A 315 -0.69 -8.73 25.42
CA ALA A 315 -0.22 -9.64 24.39
C ALA A 315 -1.34 -9.90 23.36
N GLU A 316 -0.94 -10.17 22.12
CA GLU A 316 -1.87 -10.53 21.04
C GLU A 316 -2.60 -11.85 21.37
N GLY A 317 -3.76 -12.09 20.76
CA GLY A 317 -4.59 -13.26 21.07
C GLY A 317 -3.97 -14.61 20.68
N ASN A 318 -2.90 -14.60 19.88
CA ASN A 318 -2.11 -15.78 19.50
C ASN A 318 -0.72 -15.81 20.18
N ALA A 319 -0.38 -14.85 21.04
CA ALA A 319 0.92 -14.79 21.68
C ALA A 319 1.00 -15.77 22.85
N ARG A 320 1.99 -16.67 22.79
CA ARG A 320 2.37 -17.59 23.88
C ARG A 320 3.43 -17.00 24.82
N TYR A 321 4.23 -16.05 24.33
CA TYR A 321 5.33 -15.43 25.07
C TYR A 321 5.30 -13.90 24.96
N CYS A 322 5.74 -13.22 26.00
CA CYS A 322 5.88 -11.77 26.03
C CYS A 322 7.04 -11.32 25.13
N VAL A 323 6.79 -10.37 24.23
CA VAL A 323 7.78 -9.83 23.29
C VAL A 323 8.93 -9.08 23.95
N HIS A 324 8.77 -8.62 25.20
CA HIS A 324 9.78 -7.87 25.95
C HIS A 324 10.65 -8.73 26.85
N CYS A 325 10.05 -9.56 27.70
CA CYS A 325 10.78 -10.34 28.69
C CYS A 325 10.90 -11.84 28.37
N GLY A 326 10.15 -12.34 27.37
CA GLY A 326 10.17 -13.75 26.97
C GLY A 326 9.44 -14.70 27.92
N HIS A 327 8.80 -14.19 28.98
CA HIS A 327 7.97 -14.99 29.87
C HIS A 327 6.68 -15.45 29.20
N LYS A 328 6.06 -16.54 29.68
CA LYS A 328 4.78 -17.03 29.16
C LYS A 328 3.68 -15.98 29.31
N THR A 329 2.72 -16.00 28.42
CA THR A 329 1.50 -15.20 28.55
C THR A 329 0.43 -15.96 29.33
N THR A 330 -0.58 -15.25 29.84
CA THR A 330 -1.69 -15.84 30.60
C THR A 330 -2.45 -16.88 29.78
N PHE A 331 -2.60 -16.69 28.47
CA PHE A 331 -3.26 -17.67 27.60
C PHE A 331 -2.45 -18.96 27.47
N PHE A 332 -1.12 -18.87 27.36
CA PHE A 332 -0.29 -20.07 27.25
C PHE A 332 -0.05 -20.76 28.58
N GLU A 333 0.15 -20.00 29.66
CA GLU A 333 0.31 -20.55 31.02
C GLU A 333 -0.93 -21.34 31.46
N LYS A 334 -2.12 -20.86 31.08
CA LYS A 334 -3.41 -21.53 31.39
C LYS A 334 -3.83 -22.57 30.34
N SER A 335 -2.93 -22.94 29.42
CA SER A 335 -3.19 -23.93 28.37
C SER A 335 -4.42 -23.62 27.50
N LEU A 336 -4.68 -22.33 27.25
CA LEU A 336 -5.71 -21.87 26.32
C LEU A 336 -5.20 -21.82 24.88
N LEU A 337 -3.87 -21.79 24.72
CA LEU A 337 -3.18 -21.92 23.44
C LEU A 337 -2.28 -23.15 23.51
N ASP A 338 -2.31 -23.96 22.46
CA ASP A 338 -1.36 -25.06 22.29
C ASP A 338 0.04 -24.54 21.97
N ASP A 339 1.03 -25.38 22.29
CA ASP A 339 2.40 -25.18 21.85
C ASP A 339 2.46 -25.06 20.32
N TRP A 340 3.32 -24.16 19.85
CA TRP A 340 3.43 -23.85 18.43
C TRP A 340 3.91 -25.05 17.60
N GLU A 341 4.65 -25.99 18.19
CA GLU A 341 5.08 -27.23 17.50
C GLU A 341 3.91 -28.17 17.21
N ASN A 342 2.88 -28.18 18.07
CA ASN A 342 1.69 -29.01 17.91
C ASN A 342 0.67 -28.41 16.93
N THR A 343 0.83 -27.13 16.59
CA THR A 343 -0.08 -26.42 15.66
C THR A 343 0.34 -26.54 14.19
N ILE A 344 1.41 -27.29 13.89
CA ILE A 344 1.80 -27.59 12.51
C ILE A 344 0.92 -28.73 12.03
N SER A 345 -0.19 -28.42 11.36
CA SER A 345 -0.89 -29.42 10.55
C SER A 345 -0.02 -29.70 9.31
N ASP A 346 0.13 -30.97 8.92
CA ASP A 346 0.88 -31.36 7.71
C ASP A 346 0.32 -30.70 6.43
N GLU A 347 -0.90 -30.15 6.48
CA GLU A 347 -1.58 -29.45 5.38
C GLU A 347 -1.14 -27.99 5.20
N ASP A 348 -0.42 -27.39 6.16
CA ASP A 348 0.06 -26.00 6.12
C ASP A 348 1.56 -25.86 5.79
N LEU A 349 2.23 -26.97 5.47
CA LEU A 349 3.62 -26.93 4.99
C LEU A 349 3.66 -26.39 3.55
N PRO A 350 4.42 -25.31 3.27
CA PRO A 350 4.55 -24.80 1.92
C PRO A 350 5.49 -25.72 1.13
N PHE A 351 4.93 -26.74 0.49
CA PHE A 351 5.53 -27.35 -0.70
C PHE A 351 5.21 -26.51 -1.93
#